data_AF-A0A2W4L7K2-F1
#
_entry.id   AF-A0A2W4L7K2-F1
#
_cell.length_a   1.000
_cell.length_b   1.000
_cell.length_c   1.000
_cell.angle_alpha   90.00
_cell.angle_beta   90.00
_cell.angle_gamma   90.00
#
_symmetry.space_group_name_H-M   'P 1'
#
loop_
_entity.id
_entity.type
_entity.pdbx_description
1 polymer ?
#
loop_
_entity_poly.entity_id
_entity_poly.type
_entity_poly.pdbx_seq_one_letter_code
_entity_poly.pdbx_strand_id
1 'polypeptide(L)' 'MPRLEFWYEFASNYSYLSVMRISDLARQAGVEVIWKPFLLGPIFKAQG' A
#
# COMPACT_ATOMS: atom_id res chain seq x y z
N MET A 1 -15.63 10.67 -4.61
CA MET A 1 -14.39 10.92 -3.84
C MET A 1 -13.20 10.45 -4.70
N PRO A 2 -12.06 11.15 -4.69
CA PRO A 2 -10.84 10.65 -5.30
C PRO A 2 -10.43 9.30 -4.70
N ARG A 3 -9.77 8.45 -5.49
CA ARG A 3 -9.34 7.10 -5.09
C ARG A 3 -7.83 6.99 -5.19
N LEU A 4 -7.19 6.46 -4.15
CA LEU A 4 -5.77 6.18 -4.09
C LEU A 4 -5.55 4.68 -4.05
N GLU A 5 -4.93 4.12 -5.08
CA GLU A 5 -4.45 2.74 -5.00
C GLU A 5 -3.17 2.68 -4.18
N PHE A 6 -3.20 1.93 -3.08
CA PHE A 6 -2.06 1.77 -2.19
C PHE A 6 -1.54 0.34 -2.26
N TRP A 7 -0.42 0.19 -2.97
CA TRP A 7 0.29 -1.07 -3.13
C TRP A 7 1.26 -1.29 -1.98
N TYR A 8 1.18 -2.43 -1.31
CA TYR A 8 2.04 -2.75 -0.18
C TYR A 8 2.33 -4.24 -0.05
N GLU A 9 3.40 -4.56 0.65
CA GLU A 9 3.88 -5.92 0.89
C GLU A 9 4.08 -6.09 2.42
N PHE A 10 3.74 -7.26 2.95
CA PHE A 10 3.67 -7.48 4.41
C PHE A 10 5.05 -7.60 5.08
N ALA A 11 6.08 -8.06 4.37
CA ALA A 11 7.46 -8.13 4.87
C ALA A 11 8.22 -6.80 4.77
N SER A 12 7.64 -5.78 4.12
CA SER A 12 8.26 -4.48 3.89
C SER A 12 8.14 -3.57 5.11
N ASN A 13 9.26 -3.36 5.80
CA ASN A 13 9.41 -2.36 6.87
C ASN A 13 9.10 -0.93 6.39
N TYR A 14 9.31 -0.63 5.11
CA TYR A 14 8.94 0.64 4.50
C TYR A 14 7.42 0.79 4.34
N SER A 15 6.74 -0.27 3.86
CA SER A 15 5.27 -0.27 3.74
C SER A 15 4.59 -0.08 5.09
N TYR A 16 5.13 -0.67 6.16
CA TYR A 16 4.61 -0.54 7.52
C TYR A 16 4.40 0.93 7.95
N LEU A 17 5.41 1.79 7.73
CA LEU A 17 5.35 3.19 8.12
C LEU A 17 4.17 3.94 7.47
N SER A 18 3.84 3.59 6.23
CA SER A 18 2.74 4.20 5.48
C SER A 18 1.39 3.60 5.84
N VAL A 19 1.29 2.27 5.98
CA VAL A 19 0.06 1.56 6.39
C VAL A 19 -0.47 2.09 7.72
N MET A 20 0.43 2.33 8.69
CA MET A 20 0.06 2.81 10.03
C MET A 20 -0.48 4.24 10.07
N ARG A 21 -0.40 5.01 8.97
CA ARG A 21 -0.75 6.44 8.93
C ARG A 21 -1.84 6.77 7.90
N ILE A 22 -1.91 6.00 6.82
CA ILE A 22 -2.69 6.36 5.63
C ILE A 22 -4.20 6.48 5.90
N SER A 23 -4.76 5.70 6.82
CA SER A 23 -6.20 5.72 7.12
C SER A 23 -6.69 7.08 7.61
N ASP A 24 -5.99 7.69 8.58
CA ASP A 24 -6.37 8.99 9.13
C ASP A 24 -6.15 10.12 8.11
N LEU A 25 -5.04 10.07 7.38
CA LEU A 25 -4.73 11.05 6.34
C LEU A 25 -5.75 11.00 5.19
N ALA A 26 -6.14 9.81 4.75
CA ALA A 26 -7.13 9.64 3.70
C ALA A 26 -8.52 10.15 4.12
N ARG A 27 -8.91 9.90 5.38
CA ARG A 27 -10.15 10.45 5.95
C ARG A 27 -10.12 11.98 5.99
N GLN A 28 -9.02 12.58 6.43
CA GLN A 28 -8.87 14.05 6.45
C GLN A 28 -8.90 14.66 5.05
N ALA A 29 -8.34 13.96 4.05
CA ALA A 29 -8.29 14.41 2.67
C ALA A 29 -9.57 14.09 1.85
N GLY A 30 -10.53 13.35 2.42
CA GLY A 30 -11.71 12.90 1.68
C GLY A 30 -11.39 11.93 0.53
N VAL A 31 -10.35 11.12 0.68
CA VAL A 31 -9.86 10.15 -0.32
C VAL A 31 -10.22 8.72 0.11
N GLU A 32 -10.66 7.90 -0.84
CA GLU A 32 -10.84 6.46 -0.64
C GLU A 32 -9.52 5.72 -0.88
N VAL A 33 -9.07 4.90 0.08
CA VAL A 33 -7.88 4.05 -0.09
C VAL A 33 -8.30 2.70 -0.63
N ILE A 34 -7.75 2.32 -1.79
CA ILE A 34 -7.90 1.00 -2.39
C ILE A 34 -6.65 0.18 -2.08
N TRP A 35 -6.79 -0.77 -1.16
CA TRP A 35 -5.69 -1.62 -0.72
C TRP A 35 -5.32 -2.66 -1.78
N LYS A 36 -4.03 -2.70 -2.15
CA LYS A 36 -3.47 -3.63 -3.15
C LYS A 36 -2.30 -4.41 -2.53
N PRO A 37 -2.56 -5.45 -1.71
CA PRO A 37 -1.48 -6.29 -1.20
C PRO A 37 -0.82 -7.07 -2.35
N PHE A 38 0.50 -7.17 -2.33
CA PHE A 38 1.27 -7.97 -3.29
C PHE A 38 2.45 -8.65 -2.62
N LEU A 39 3.13 -9.54 -3.34
CA LEU A 39 4.34 -10.24 -2.87
C LEU A 39 5.52 -9.95 -3.80
N LEU A 40 6.63 -9.47 -3.23
CA LEU A 40 7.84 -9.19 -4.00
C LEU A 40 8.59 -10.44 -4.45
N GLY A 41 8.59 -11.50 -3.64
CA GLY A 41 9.31 -12.76 -3.94
C GLY A 41 8.96 -13.34 -5.33
N PRO A 42 7.68 -13.54 -5.67
CA PRO A 42 7.27 -13.98 -7.01
C PRO A 42 7.66 -13.02 -8.14
N ILE A 43 7.64 -11.71 -7.90
CA ILE A 43 8.03 -10.69 -8.89
C ILE A 43 9.53 -10.80 -9.17
N PHE A 44 10.37 -10.87 -8.14
CA PHE A 44 11.80 -11.06 -8.30
C PHE A 44 12.13 -12.37 -9.01
N LYS A 45 11.40 -13.46 -8.70
CA LYS A 45 11.57 -14.74 -9.40
C LYS A 45 11.22 -14.65 -10.90
N ALA A 46 10.22 -13.85 -11.27
CA ALA A 46 9.79 -13.68 -12.66
C ALA A 46 10.67 -12.72 -13.47
N GLN A 47 11.42 -11.83 -12.81
CA GLN A 47 12.41 -10.95 -13.43
C GLN A 47 13.83 -11.56 -13.48
N GLY A 48 13.97 -12.84 -13.11
CA GLY A 48 15.20 -13.63 -13.17
C GLY A 48 15.35 -14.42 -14.47
#